data_AF-A0A7C9CIN1-F1
#
_entry.id   AF-A0A7C9CIN1-F1
#
_cell.length_a   1.000
_cell.length_b   1.000
_cell.length_c   1.000
_cell.angle_alpha   90.00
_cell.angle_beta   90.00
_cell.angle_gamma   90.00
#
_symmetry.space_group_name_H-M   'P 1'
#
loop_
_entity.id
_entity.type
_entity.pdbx_description
1 polymer ?
#
loop_
_entity_poly.entity_id
_entity_poly.type
_entity_poly.pdbx_seq_one_letter_code
_entity_poly.pdbx_strand_id
1 'polypeptide(L)'
;VAGLRPVEEKDIDNMPYLHAFVKELLRKHPPTYFSLTHAVTEPATLAGYDIPTGCNVEFFLPGISEDPKLWTDPCKFNPDRFTSGQEDADITGVTGVKMIPFGAGRRICPGLGMATIHVHLLIA
;
A
#
# COMPACT_ATOMS: atom_id res chain seq x y z
N VAL A 1 9.31 20.63 -11.66
CA VAL A 1 8.05 21.11 -12.29
C VAL A 1 8.23 21.05 -13.80
N ALA A 2 7.46 20.20 -14.49
CA ALA A 2 7.64 19.96 -15.94
C ALA A 2 7.14 21.12 -16.82
N GLY A 3 6.48 22.13 -16.26
CA GLY A 3 5.92 23.25 -17.04
C GLY A 3 4.80 22.74 -17.96
N LEU A 4 4.85 23.10 -19.24
CA LEU A 4 3.85 22.70 -20.25
C LEU A 4 4.20 21.44 -21.04
N ARG A 5 5.39 20.86 -20.83
CA ARG A 5 5.75 19.60 -21.51
C ARG A 5 5.16 18.40 -20.76
N PRO A 6 4.84 17.29 -21.47
CA PRO A 6 4.45 16.04 -20.82
C PRO A 6 5.50 15.57 -19.79
N VAL A 7 5.01 14.95 -18.73
CA VAL A 7 5.83 14.30 -17.71
C VAL A 7 6.33 12.96 -18.25
N GLU A 8 7.63 12.72 -18.12
CA GLU A 8 8.26 11.44 -18.47
C GLU A 8 8.65 10.68 -17.19
N GLU A 9 8.90 9.37 -17.31
CA GLU A 9 9.24 8.51 -16.16
C GLU A 9 10.41 9.07 -15.33
N LYS A 10 11.46 9.56 -16.00
CA LYS A 10 12.65 10.16 -15.36
C LYS A 10 12.35 11.40 -14.51
N ASP A 11 11.21 12.04 -14.72
CA ASP A 11 10.84 13.24 -13.96
C ASP A 11 10.18 12.87 -12.63
N ILE A 12 9.61 11.67 -12.50
CA ILE A 12 8.82 11.22 -11.34
C ILE A 12 9.64 11.27 -10.05
N ASP A 13 10.91 10.88 -10.11
CA ASP A 13 11.81 10.88 -8.95
C ASP A 13 11.97 12.28 -8.33
N ASN A 14 11.76 13.34 -9.12
CA ASN A 14 11.85 14.73 -8.69
C ASN A 14 10.49 15.35 -8.32
N MET A 15 9.45 14.52 -8.14
CA MET A 15 8.08 14.95 -7.80
C MET A 15 7.62 14.39 -6.45
N PRO A 16 8.20 14.83 -5.32
CA PRO A 16 7.93 14.25 -4.00
C PRO A 16 6.44 14.33 -3.60
N TYR A 17 5.74 15.38 -4.02
CA TYR A 17 4.30 15.50 -3.75
C TYR A 17 3.46 14.47 -4.51
N LEU A 18 3.85 14.14 -5.75
CA LEU A 18 3.18 13.10 -6.53
C LEU A 18 3.34 11.74 -5.85
N HIS A 19 4.55 11.41 -5.38
CA HIS A 19 4.79 10.20 -4.58
C HIS A 19 3.91 10.16 -3.33
N ALA A 20 3.81 11.26 -2.60
CA ALA A 20 2.96 11.37 -1.43
C ALA A 20 1.47 11.21 -1.76
N PHE A 21 1.01 11.80 -2.86
CA PHE A 21 -0.36 11.66 -3.36
C PHE A 21 -0.68 10.22 -3.74
N VAL A 22 0.20 9.55 -4.49
CA VAL A 22 0.02 8.16 -4.92
C VAL A 22 0.03 7.21 -3.71
N LYS A 23 0.90 7.44 -2.72
CA LYS A 23 0.86 6.67 -1.46
C LYS A 23 -0.48 6.83 -0.73
N GLU A 24 -0.98 8.06 -0.59
CA GLU A 24 -2.28 8.30 0.05
C GLU A 24 -3.46 7.72 -0.74
N LEU A 25 -3.38 7.80 -2.07
CA LEU A 25 -4.33 7.14 -2.98
C LEU A 25 -4.37 5.63 -2.73
N LEU A 26 -3.22 4.96 -2.70
CA LEU A 26 -3.14 3.52 -2.50
C LEU A 26 -3.54 3.09 -1.09
N ARG A 27 -3.27 3.92 -0.06
CA ARG A 27 -3.74 3.67 1.32
C ARG A 27 -5.27 3.67 1.37
N LYS A 28 -5.91 4.68 0.77
CA LYS A 28 -7.36 4.88 0.82
C LYS A 28 -8.14 4.01 -0.16
N HIS A 29 -7.57 3.78 -1.33
CA HIS A 29 -8.19 3.10 -2.46
C HIS A 29 -7.24 2.05 -3.01
N PRO A 30 -6.94 0.98 -2.24
CA PRO A 30 -6.11 -0.10 -2.73
C PRO A 30 -6.81 -0.79 -3.93
N PRO A 31 -6.06 -1.35 -4.89
CA PRO A 31 -6.63 -2.07 -6.02
C PRO A 31 -7.54 -3.23 -5.61
N THR A 32 -7.30 -3.82 -4.44
CA THR A 32 -8.13 -4.87 -3.84
C THR A 32 -8.44 -4.54 -2.37
N TYR A 33 -9.70 -4.67 -1.95
CA TYR A 33 -10.12 -4.45 -0.56
C TYR A 33 -9.80 -5.63 0.36
N PHE A 34 -9.81 -6.84 -0.19
CA PHE A 34 -9.22 -8.02 0.42
C PHE A 34 -7.94 -8.38 -0.32
N SER A 35 -6.96 -8.94 0.36
CA SER A 35 -5.83 -9.57 -0.33
C SER A 35 -6.33 -10.77 -1.14
N LEU A 36 -5.54 -11.22 -2.11
CA LEU A 36 -5.80 -12.53 -2.71
C LEU A 36 -5.77 -13.61 -1.63
N THR A 37 -6.68 -14.58 -1.72
CA THR A 37 -6.83 -15.64 -0.73
C THR A 37 -5.55 -16.46 -0.60
N HIS A 38 -5.04 -16.57 0.62
CA HIS A 38 -3.96 -17.48 0.98
C HIS A 38 -4.53 -18.81 1.48
N ALA A 39 -3.74 -19.89 1.36
CA ALA A 39 -4.05 -21.18 1.96
C ALA A 39 -2.96 -21.55 2.96
N VAL A 40 -3.37 -21.99 4.14
CA VAL A 40 -2.44 -22.46 5.19
C VAL A 40 -1.85 -23.81 4.78
N THR A 41 -0.52 -23.88 4.66
CA THR A 41 0.18 -25.10 4.20
C THR A 41 0.62 -26.01 5.35
N GLU A 42 0.78 -25.46 6.55
CA GLU A 42 1.13 -26.17 7.77
C GLU A 42 0.35 -25.57 8.95
N PRO A 43 -0.02 -26.35 9.97
CA PRO A 43 -0.75 -25.83 11.12
C PRO A 43 0.00 -24.64 11.75
N ALA A 44 -0.74 -23.56 12.01
CA ALA A 44 -0.17 -22.33 12.53
C ALA A 44 -1.08 -21.73 13.60
N THR A 45 -0.52 -20.87 14.46
CA THR A 45 -1.30 -20.10 15.42
C THR A 45 -1.30 -18.63 15.01
N LEU A 46 -2.48 -18.01 14.94
CA LEU A 46 -2.64 -16.59 14.63
C LEU A 46 -3.47 -15.91 15.72
N ALA A 47 -2.91 -14.88 16.37
CA ALA A 47 -3.57 -14.15 17.45
C ALA A 47 -4.12 -15.07 18.58
N GLY A 48 -3.46 -16.20 18.84
CA GLY A 48 -3.87 -17.19 19.85
C GLY A 48 -4.88 -18.25 19.35
N TYR A 49 -5.27 -18.22 18.08
CA TYR A 49 -6.17 -19.21 17.47
C TYR A 49 -5.39 -20.21 16.62
N ASP A 50 -5.74 -21.50 16.72
CA ASP A 50 -5.19 -22.54 15.85
C ASP A 50 -5.84 -22.50 14.48
N ILE A 51 -5.02 -22.37 13.45
CA ILE A 51 -5.42 -22.31 12.05
C ILE A 51 -4.99 -23.62 11.36
N PRO A 52 -5.93 -24.48 10.95
CA PRO A 52 -5.61 -25.77 10.35
C PRO A 52 -5.10 -25.61 8.91
N THR A 53 -4.33 -26.60 8.46
CA THR A 53 -3.92 -26.74 7.05
C THR A 53 -5.14 -26.73 6.12
N GLY A 54 -5.04 -26.02 5.01
CA GLY A 54 -6.10 -25.88 4.01
C GLY A 54 -7.13 -24.79 4.32
N CYS A 55 -7.05 -24.13 5.48
CA CYS A 55 -7.87 -22.96 5.77
C CYS A 55 -7.52 -21.79 4.84
N ASN A 56 -8.55 -21.09 4.37
CA ASN A 56 -8.39 -19.86 3.61
C ASN A 56 -8.14 -18.68 4.55
N VAL A 57 -7.14 -17.87 4.23
CA VAL A 57 -6.79 -16.66 4.98
C VAL A 57 -6.85 -15.46 4.04
N GLU A 58 -7.60 -14.45 4.44
CA GLU A 58 -7.78 -13.20 3.70
C GLU A 58 -7.50 -12.02 4.62
N PHE A 59 -6.80 -11.01 4.11
CA PHE A 59 -6.53 -9.78 4.83
C PHE A 59 -7.46 -8.69 4.34
N PHE A 60 -8.19 -8.05 5.24
CA PHE A 60 -9.04 -6.90 4.93
C PHE A 60 -8.20 -5.61 5.00
N LEU A 61 -7.84 -5.04 3.86
CA LEU A 61 -6.91 -3.92 3.77
C LEU A 61 -7.46 -2.63 4.42
N PRO A 62 -8.74 -2.23 4.26
CA PRO A 62 -9.29 -1.06 4.93
C PRO A 62 -9.21 -1.13 6.45
N GLY A 63 -9.29 -2.34 7.02
CA GLY A 63 -9.13 -2.52 8.47
C GLY A 63 -7.76 -2.03 8.97
N ILE A 64 -6.72 -2.09 8.13
CA ILE A 64 -5.38 -1.58 8.44
C ILE A 64 -5.26 -0.12 8.06
N SER A 65 -5.74 0.24 6.86
CA SER A 65 -5.54 1.57 6.30
C SER A 65 -6.41 2.64 6.97
N GLU A 66 -7.52 2.25 7.62
CA GLU A 66 -8.41 3.16 8.35
C GLU A 66 -8.27 3.06 9.87
N ASP A 67 -7.36 2.24 10.39
CA ASP A 67 -7.16 2.10 11.85
C ASP A 67 -6.60 3.40 12.47
N PRO A 68 -7.34 4.06 13.37
CA PRO A 68 -6.87 5.27 14.05
C PRO A 68 -5.71 5.02 15.02
N LYS A 69 -5.39 3.76 15.34
CA LYS A 69 -4.17 3.40 16.10
C LYS A 69 -2.92 3.41 15.23
N LEU A 70 -3.07 3.26 13.92
CA LEU A 70 -1.97 3.22 12.95
C LEU A 70 -1.80 4.53 12.18
N TRP A 71 -2.89 5.28 11.99
CA TRP A 71 -2.93 6.47 11.14
C TRP A 71 -3.59 7.65 11.83
N THR A 72 -2.96 8.83 11.70
CA THR A 72 -3.58 10.10 12.13
C THR A 72 -4.68 10.53 11.15
N ASP A 73 -5.88 10.85 11.64
CA ASP A 73 -7.06 11.21 10.84
C ASP A 73 -7.29 10.27 9.63
N PRO A 74 -7.48 8.95 9.86
CA PRO A 74 -7.47 7.92 8.81
C PRO A 74 -8.52 8.16 7.72
N CYS A 75 -9.65 8.76 8.09
CA CYS A 75 -10.77 9.09 7.21
C CYS A 75 -10.43 10.22 6.22
N LYS A 76 -9.50 11.12 6.56
CA LYS A 76 -9.11 12.23 5.69
C LYS A 76 -8.13 11.75 4.61
N PHE A 77 -8.41 12.12 3.36
CA PHE A 77 -7.43 12.01 2.28
C PHE A 77 -6.44 13.17 2.42
N ASN A 78 -5.22 12.88 2.88
CA ASN A 78 -4.20 13.88 3.16
C ASN A 78 -2.80 13.41 2.70
N PRO A 79 -2.37 13.73 1.47
CA PRO A 79 -1.03 13.42 0.97
C PRO A 79 0.10 13.97 1.85
N ASP A 80 -0.12 15.11 2.52
CA ASP A 80 0.91 15.81 3.29
C ASP A 80 1.47 14.97 4.46
N ARG A 81 0.76 13.92 4.87
CA ARG A 81 1.26 12.96 5.87
C ARG A 81 2.55 12.26 5.42
N PHE A 82 2.78 12.14 4.11
CA PHE A 82 3.96 11.51 3.53
C PHE A 82 5.03 12.51 3.06
N THR A 83 4.71 13.80 2.92
CA THR A 83 5.68 14.82 2.49
C THR A 83 6.56 15.31 3.63
N SER A 84 6.02 15.30 4.85
CA SER A 84 6.64 15.84 6.06
C SER A 84 7.41 14.80 6.88
N GLY A 85 7.47 13.54 6.42
CA GLY A 85 8.03 12.43 7.19
C GLY A 85 7.26 12.14 8.49
N GLN A 86 6.03 12.65 8.62
CA GLN A 86 5.18 12.45 9.79
C GLN A 86 4.73 10.99 9.94
N GLU A 87 4.51 10.31 8.82
CA GLU A 87 4.13 8.90 8.80
C GLU A 87 5.16 8.10 7.98
N ASP A 88 5.78 7.11 8.63
CA ASP A 88 6.64 6.14 7.96
C ASP A 88 5.82 4.91 7.55
N ALA A 89 5.61 4.78 6.24
CA ALA A 89 5.00 3.60 5.63
C ALA A 89 5.49 3.43 4.19
N ASP A 90 5.85 2.19 3.86
CA ASP A 90 6.18 1.75 2.52
C ASP A 90 5.04 0.93 1.90
N ILE A 91 4.96 0.86 0.58
CA ILE A 91 3.87 0.16 -0.12
C ILE A 91 4.07 -1.37 -0.20
N THR A 92 5.18 -1.87 0.33
CA THR A 92 5.58 -3.29 0.33
C THR A 92 5.34 -3.97 1.70
N GLY A 93 5.08 -3.19 2.75
CA GLY A 93 4.85 -3.64 4.11
C GLY A 93 6.11 -4.08 4.87
N VAL A 94 7.30 -3.73 4.40
CA VAL A 94 8.59 -4.17 4.95
C VAL A 94 8.99 -3.39 6.20
N THR A 95 8.76 -2.07 6.24
CA THR A 95 9.01 -1.24 7.44
C THR A 95 7.92 -1.43 8.49
N GLY A 96 6.78 -1.98 8.09
CA GLY A 96 5.69 -2.45 8.94
C GLY A 96 4.45 -2.74 8.11
N VAL A 97 3.60 -3.66 8.58
CA VAL A 97 2.32 -4.00 7.93
C VAL A 97 1.26 -2.92 8.18
N LYS A 98 1.61 -1.66 7.88
CA LYS A 98 0.71 -0.49 7.91
C LYS A 98 0.07 -0.24 6.55
N MET A 99 0.77 -0.61 5.47
CA MET A 99 0.33 -0.39 4.10
C MET A 99 0.79 -1.55 3.21
N ILE A 100 -0.16 -2.28 2.63
CA ILE A 100 0.10 -3.45 1.76
C ILE A 100 -0.82 -3.47 0.52
N PRO A 101 -0.95 -2.36 -0.24
CA PRO A 101 -1.86 -2.27 -1.40
C PRO A 101 -1.56 -3.28 -2.50
N PHE A 102 -0.34 -3.83 -2.50
CA PHE A 102 0.13 -4.86 -3.43
C PHE A 102 0.43 -6.20 -2.73
N GLY A 103 -0.02 -6.39 -1.49
CA GLY A 103 0.38 -7.50 -0.63
C GLY A 103 1.79 -7.33 -0.05
N ALA A 104 2.30 -8.40 0.57
CA ALA A 104 3.63 -8.42 1.20
C ALA A 104 4.26 -9.82 1.14
N GLY A 105 5.57 -9.89 1.41
CA GLY A 105 6.32 -11.15 1.54
C GLY A 105 6.38 -11.98 0.25
N ARG A 106 6.37 -13.32 0.39
CA ARG A 106 6.57 -14.27 -0.72
C ARG A 106 5.55 -14.19 -1.86
N ARG A 107 4.38 -13.57 -1.61
CA ARG A 107 3.26 -13.47 -2.56
C ARG A 107 2.90 -12.02 -2.89
N ILE A 108 3.83 -11.08 -2.65
CA ILE A 108 3.67 -9.69 -3.08
C ILE A 108 3.46 -9.62 -4.60
N CYS A 109 2.67 -8.66 -5.06
CA CYS A 109 2.36 -8.46 -6.47
C CYS A 109 3.65 -8.27 -7.28
N PRO A 110 3.94 -9.14 -8.27
CA PRO A 110 5.12 -8.97 -9.11
C PRO A 110 5.04 -7.72 -10.01
N GLY A 111 3.85 -7.17 -10.21
CA GLY A 111 3.61 -5.97 -11.00
C GLY A 111 3.77 -4.65 -10.25
N LEU A 112 4.12 -4.66 -8.95
CA LEU A 112 4.19 -3.46 -8.10
C LEU A 112 4.96 -2.31 -8.74
N GLY A 113 6.18 -2.57 -9.24
CA GLY A 113 7.04 -1.53 -9.82
C GLY A 113 6.42 -0.88 -11.06
N MET A 114 6.00 -1.70 -12.02
CA MET A 114 5.37 -1.25 -13.26
C MET A 114 4.03 -0.52 -13.01
N ALA A 115 3.19 -1.05 -12.13
CA ALA A 115 1.93 -0.40 -11.77
C ALA A 115 2.16 0.96 -11.11
N THR A 116 3.15 1.05 -10.21
CA THR A 116 3.49 2.31 -9.53
C THR A 116 3.90 3.37 -10.55
N ILE A 117 4.80 3.05 -11.49
CA ILE A 117 5.20 3.98 -12.56
C ILE A 117 4.00 4.45 -13.39
N HIS A 118 3.15 3.52 -13.83
CA HIS A 118 1.96 3.87 -14.61
C HIS A 118 0.98 4.76 -13.85
N VAL A 119 0.73 4.49 -12.57
CA VAL A 119 -0.15 5.32 -11.73
C VAL A 119 0.42 6.74 -11.60
N HIS A 120 1.74 6.88 -11.40
CA HIS A 120 2.38 8.19 -11.36
C HIS A 120 2.21 8.94 -12.69
N LEU A 121 2.52 8.30 -13.83
CA LEU A 121 2.40 8.92 -15.16
C LEU A 121 0.97 9.28 -15.54
N LEU A 122 -0.03 8.50 -15.12
CA LEU A 122 -1.45 8.79 -15.40
C LEU A 122 -1.96 9.99 -14.61
N ILE A 123 -1.38 10.28 -13.45
CA ILE A 123 -1.78 11.39 -12.57
C ILE A 123 -1.01 12.67 -12.88
N ALA A 124 0.26 12.55 -13.31
CA ALA A 124 1.19 13.66 -13.53
C ALA A 124 0.85 14.52 -14.76
#